data_AF-A0A1M5ZXG3-F1
#
_entry.id   AF-A0A1M5ZXG3-F1
#
_cell.length_a   1.000
_cell.length_b   1.000
_cell.length_c   1.000
_cell.angle_alpha   90.00
_cell.angle_beta   90.00
_cell.angle_gamma   90.00
#
_symmetry.space_group_name_H-M   'P 1'
#
loop_
_entity.id
_entity.type
_entity.pdbx_description
1 polymer ?
#
loop_
_entity_poly.entity_id
_entity_poly.type
_entity_poly.pdbx_seq_one_letter_code
_entity_poly.pdbx_strand_id
1 'polypeptide(L)'
;MLIQGIPEQAAVTTLAFIIAKVPIKWDRIFFIGTCLAFSAYTVRLCPIPFGIHTILVMFLLFMCLTKLSKRDVSLSFMASVLSYLILAIFECACLSLFLGVFNITPKIFLTNIVVRIGIGEIHVLLLFSAALLLNKSYIKRVT
;
A
#
# COMPACT_ATOMS: atom_id res chain seq x y z
N MET A 1 7.45 -8.06 -10.25
CA MET A 1 7.19 -7.92 -8.79
C MET A 1 5.69 -8.01 -8.49
N LEU A 2 4.96 -8.94 -9.14
CA LEU A 2 3.54 -9.15 -8.84
C LEU A 2 3.35 -9.80 -7.46
N ILE A 3 4.27 -10.70 -7.08
CA ILE A 3 4.26 -11.41 -5.79
C ILE A 3 4.33 -10.42 -4.62
N GLN A 4 5.17 -9.39 -4.72
CA GLN A 4 5.27 -8.31 -3.73
C GLN A 4 4.14 -7.28 -3.84
N GLY A 5 3.67 -7.00 -5.06
CA GLY A 5 2.65 -5.98 -5.29
C GLY A 5 1.29 -6.36 -4.70
N ILE A 6 0.91 -7.64 -4.69
CA ILE A 6 -0.37 -8.09 -4.12
C ILE A 6 -0.47 -7.78 -2.61
N PRO A 7 0.46 -8.24 -1.74
CA PRO A 7 0.39 -7.95 -0.31
C PRO A 7 0.54 -6.45 -0.02
N GLU A 8 1.34 -5.73 -0.82
CA GLU A 8 1.48 -4.26 -0.70
C GLU A 8 0.15 -3.55 -0.97
N GLN A 9 -0.50 -3.83 -2.10
CA GLN A 9 -1.78 -3.20 -2.43
C GLN A 9 -2.90 -3.64 -1.47
N ALA A 10 -2.85 -4.87 -0.94
CA ALA A 10 -3.78 -5.32 0.10
C ALA A 10 -3.57 -4.54 1.42
N ALA A 11 -2.33 -4.29 1.83
CA ALA A 11 -2.00 -3.49 3.00
C ALA A 11 -2.48 -2.05 2.87
N VAL A 12 -2.22 -1.42 1.72
CA VAL A 12 -2.69 -0.05 1.40
C VAL A 12 -4.22 0.01 1.40
N THR A 13 -4.88 -0.97 0.78
CA THR A 13 -6.36 -1.05 0.76
C THR A 13 -6.93 -1.18 2.17
N THR A 14 -6.30 -2.01 3.02
CA THR A 14 -6.71 -2.18 4.42
C THR A 14 -6.61 -0.86 5.18
N LEU A 15 -5.48 -0.16 5.04
CA LEU A 15 -5.25 1.14 5.65
C LEU A 15 -6.28 2.18 5.19
N ALA A 16 -6.58 2.19 3.90
CA ALA A 16 -7.56 3.11 3.32
C ALA A 16 -8.99 2.84 3.82
N PHE A 17 -9.37 1.57 4.00
CA PHE A 17 -10.66 1.21 4.60
C PHE A 17 -10.76 1.69 6.05
N ILE A 18 -9.68 1.56 6.83
CA ILE A 18 -9.64 2.01 8.23
C ILE A 18 -9.79 3.54 8.29
N ILE A 19 -9.02 4.28 7.49
CA ILE A 19 -9.10 5.75 7.44
C ILE A 19 -10.48 6.19 6.95
N ALA A 20 -11.02 5.49 5.95
CA ALA A 20 -12.34 5.77 5.40
C ALA A 20 -13.51 5.30 6.29
N LYS A 21 -13.24 4.66 7.44
CA LYS A 21 -14.24 4.07 8.35
C LYS A 21 -15.21 3.10 7.64
N VAL A 22 -14.72 2.41 6.61
CA VAL A 22 -15.49 1.40 5.88
C VAL A 22 -15.31 0.05 6.57
N PRO A 23 -16.38 -0.74 6.79
CA PRO A 23 -16.26 -2.05 7.42
C PRO A 23 -15.31 -2.96 6.63
N ILE A 24 -14.29 -3.46 7.32
CA ILE A 24 -13.26 -4.36 6.77
C ILE A 24 -13.91 -5.69 6.43
N LYS A 25 -13.91 -6.03 5.14
CA LYS A 25 -14.29 -7.35 4.63
C LYS A 25 -13.10 -7.91 3.88
N TRP A 26 -12.46 -8.95 4.43
CA TRP A 26 -11.23 -9.53 3.90
C TRP A 26 -11.37 -9.96 2.45
N ASP A 27 -12.51 -10.56 2.05
CA ASP A 27 -12.77 -10.94 0.65
C ASP A 27 -12.68 -9.75 -0.31
N ARG A 28 -13.22 -8.59 0.11
CA ARG A 28 -13.19 -7.37 -0.71
C ARG A 28 -11.80 -6.75 -0.76
N ILE A 29 -11.08 -6.76 0.36
CA ILE A 29 -9.73 -6.20 0.45
C ILE A 29 -8.78 -6.98 -0.45
N PHE A 30 -8.83 -8.31 -0.40
CA PHE A 30 -8.01 -9.15 -1.27
C PHE A 30 -8.39 -8.96 -2.74
N PHE A 31 -9.69 -8.87 -3.06
CA PHE A 31 -10.14 -8.62 -4.43
C PHE A 31 -9.65 -7.27 -4.96
N ILE A 32 -9.84 -6.19 -4.19
CA ILE A 32 -9.42 -4.83 -4.56
C ILE A 32 -7.89 -4.75 -4.65
N GLY A 33 -7.17 -5.27 -3.66
CA GLY A 33 -5.72 -5.30 -3.64
C GLY A 33 -5.13 -6.06 -4.84
N THR A 34 -5.71 -7.21 -5.20
CA THR A 34 -5.29 -7.97 -6.37
C THR A 34 -5.56 -7.20 -7.67
N CYS A 35 -6.74 -6.60 -7.82
CA CYS A 35 -7.06 -5.75 -8.97
C CYS A 35 -6.09 -4.56 -9.10
N LEU A 36 -5.79 -3.87 -7.99
CA LEU A 36 -4.84 -2.75 -7.96
C LEU A 36 -3.43 -3.20 -8.32
N ALA A 37 -2.97 -4.36 -7.80
CA ALA A 37 -1.66 -4.91 -8.13
C ALA A 37 -1.55 -5.27 -9.62
N PHE A 38 -2.62 -5.81 -10.20
CA PHE A 38 -2.68 -6.14 -11.62
C PHE A 38 -2.69 -4.87 -12.50
N SER A 39 -3.45 -3.84 -12.10
CA SER A 39 -3.43 -2.54 -12.75
C SER A 39 -2.03 -1.91 -12.69
N ALA A 40 -1.39 -1.91 -11.52
CA ALA A 40 -0.04 -1.40 -11.34
C ALA A 40 0.98 -2.12 -12.23
N TYR A 41 0.86 -3.45 -12.35
CA TYR A 41 1.72 -4.24 -13.23
C TYR A 41 1.51 -3.91 -14.70
N THR A 42 0.24 -3.79 -15.14
CA THR A 42 -0.09 -3.44 -16.52
C THR A 42 0.46 -2.06 -16.89
N VAL A 43 0.32 -1.08 -16.00
CA VAL A 43 0.81 0.28 -16.22
C VAL A 43 2.34 0.33 -16.26
N ARG A 44 3.03 -0.56 -15.52
CA ARG A 44 4.49 -0.70 -15.58
C ARG A 44 5.00 -1.28 -16.90
N LEU A 45 4.17 -2.00 -17.65
CA LEU A 45 4.53 -2.48 -19.00
C LEU A 45 4.48 -1.36 -20.03
N CYS A 46 3.74 -0.29 -19.75
CA CYS A 46 3.76 0.90 -20.58
C CYS A 46 5.03 1.74 -20.29
N PRO A 47 5.61 2.41 -21.30
CA PRO A 47 6.79 3.27 -21.16
C PRO A 47 6.44 4.61 -20.51
N ILE A 48 5.85 4.55 -19.32
CA ILE A 48 5.35 5.70 -18.57
C ILE A 48 6.41 6.08 -17.52
N PRO A 49 6.63 7.39 -17.27
CA PRO A 49 7.47 7.87 -16.19
C PRO A 49 7.18 7.21 -14.83
N PHE A 50 8.24 7.01 -14.05
CA PHE A 50 8.15 6.49 -12.69
C PHE A 50 7.23 7.38 -11.84
N GLY A 51 6.35 6.78 -11.03
CA GLY A 51 5.38 7.48 -10.19
C GLY A 51 3.99 7.72 -10.79
N ILE A 52 3.83 7.80 -12.13
CA ILE A 52 2.49 7.97 -12.73
C ILE A 52 1.60 6.75 -12.47
N HIS A 53 2.20 5.55 -12.46
CA HIS A 53 1.50 4.33 -12.08
C HIS A 53 0.93 4.42 -10.65
N THR A 54 1.66 5.01 -9.70
CA THR A 54 1.19 5.19 -8.32
C THR A 54 -0.02 6.13 -8.27
N ILE A 55 0.00 7.24 -9.01
CA ILE A 55 -1.11 8.18 -9.09
C ILE A 55 -2.36 7.51 -9.65
N LEU A 56 -2.20 6.70 -10.70
CA LEU A 56 -3.31 5.99 -11.33
C LEU A 56 -3.92 4.93 -10.41
N VAL A 57 -3.09 4.17 -9.70
CA VAL A 57 -3.55 3.14 -8.76
C VAL A 57 -4.20 3.80 -7.52
N MET A 58 -3.68 4.94 -7.07
CA MET A 58 -4.32 5.77 -6.04
C MET A 58 -5.71 6.25 -6.46
N PHE A 59 -5.87 6.69 -7.71
CA PHE A 59 -7.16 7.08 -8.26
C PHE A 59 -8.15 5.90 -8.35
N LEU A 60 -7.68 4.72 -8.75
CA LEU A 60 -8.48 3.49 -8.75
C LEU A 60 -8.96 3.12 -7.34
N LEU A 61 -8.08 3.23 -6.33
CA LEU A 61 -8.43 2.99 -4.93
C LEU A 61 -9.49 3.99 -4.44
N PHE A 62 -9.33 5.27 -4.77
CA PHE A 62 -10.31 6.32 -4.50
C PHE A 62 -11.70 6.00 -5.08
N MET A 63 -11.77 5.58 -6.35
CA MET A 63 -13.03 5.20 -6.98
C MET A 63 -13.68 4.00 -6.28
N CYS A 64 -12.89 2.99 -5.90
CA CYS A 64 -13.37 1.83 -5.16
C CYS A 64 -13.95 2.24 -3.80
N LEU A 65 -13.23 3.07 -3.04
CA LEU A 65 -13.68 3.57 -1.73
C LEU A 65 -14.95 4.41 -1.86
N THR A 66 -15.03 5.27 -2.88
CA THR A 66 -16.21 6.13 -3.10
C THR A 66 -17.46 5.29 -3.37
N LYS A 67 -17.34 4.24 -4.20
CA LYS A 67 -18.44 3.30 -4.45
C LYS A 67 -18.86 2.51 -3.21
N LEU A 68 -17.91 2.20 -2.31
CA LEU A 68 -18.18 1.41 -1.11
C LEU A 68 -18.68 2.23 0.07
N SER A 69 -18.16 3.44 0.24
CA SER A 69 -18.47 4.34 1.36
C SER A 69 -19.85 4.98 1.21
N LYS A 70 -20.32 5.20 -0.04
CA LYS A 70 -21.64 5.79 -0.41
C LYS A 70 -21.96 7.18 0.15
N ARG A 71 -21.25 7.66 1.19
CA ARG A 71 -21.63 8.83 1.98
C ARG A 71 -20.68 10.01 1.80
N ASP A 72 -19.36 9.77 1.77
CA ASP A 72 -18.36 10.84 1.80
C ASP A 72 -17.25 10.65 0.74
N VAL A 73 -17.38 11.37 -0.38
CA VAL A 73 -16.37 11.41 -1.46
C VAL A 73 -15.06 12.00 -0.94
N SER A 74 -15.14 13.11 -0.20
CA SER A 74 -13.97 13.81 0.35
C SER A 74 -13.17 12.91 1.30
N LEU A 75 -13.87 12.11 2.12
CA LEU A 75 -13.25 11.17 3.05
C LEU A 75 -12.60 9.99 2.32
N SER A 76 -13.21 9.51 1.24
CA SER A 76 -12.63 8.48 0.36
C SER A 76 -11.37 8.98 -0.34
N PHE A 77 -11.36 10.24 -0.79
CA PHE A 77 -10.19 10.87 -1.41
C PHE A 77 -9.05 11.00 -0.39
N MET A 78 -9.33 11.61 0.77
CA MET A 78 -8.36 11.73 1.87
C MET A 78 -7.79 10.38 2.30
N ALA A 79 -8.64 9.35 2.42
CA ALA A 79 -8.20 8.01 2.79
C ALA A 79 -7.24 7.40 1.76
N SER A 80 -7.53 7.54 0.47
CA SER A 80 -6.66 7.03 -0.59
C SER A 80 -5.30 7.73 -0.61
N VAL A 81 -5.27 9.06 -0.58
CA VAL A 81 -4.04 9.87 -0.58
C VAL A 81 -3.20 9.58 0.66
N LEU A 82 -3.83 9.58 1.84
CA LEU A 82 -3.14 9.36 3.10
C LEU A 82 -2.56 7.94 3.18
N SER A 83 -3.24 6.94 2.61
CA SER A 83 -2.74 5.56 2.60
C SER A 83 -1.48 5.40 1.76
N TYR A 84 -1.43 6.02 0.58
CA TYR A 84 -0.22 6.02 -0.25
C TYR A 84 0.90 6.88 0.34
N LEU A 85 0.56 7.96 1.03
CA LEU A 85 1.54 8.78 1.73
C LEU A 85 2.18 8.00 2.90
N ILE A 86 1.38 7.29 3.69
CA ILE A 86 1.88 6.40 4.75
C ILE A 86 2.74 5.28 4.17
N LEU A 87 2.32 4.67 3.06
CA LEU A 87 3.13 3.67 2.35
C LEU A 87 4.51 4.23 1.98
N ALA A 88 4.56 5.41 1.34
CA ALA A 88 5.81 6.03 0.92
C ALA A 88 6.73 6.38 2.11
N ILE A 89 6.15 6.88 3.22
CA ILE A 89 6.91 7.14 4.45
C ILE A 89 7.49 5.85 5.01
N PHE A 90 6.69 4.78 5.07
CA PHE A 90 7.14 3.48 5.56
C PHE A 90 8.22 2.87 4.67
N GLU A 91 8.09 3.01 3.36
CA GLU A 91 9.07 2.51 2.40
C GLU A 91 10.40 3.24 2.59
N CYS A 92 10.39 4.59 2.60
CA CYS A 92 11.58 5.39 2.83
C CYS A 92 12.22 5.13 4.20
N ALA A 93 11.41 5.02 5.26
CA ALA A 93 11.90 4.75 6.61
C ALA A 93 12.53 3.35 6.71
N CYS A 94 11.88 2.33 6.18
CA CYS A 94 12.43 0.97 6.15
C CYS A 94 13.70 0.91 5.30
N LEU A 95 13.70 1.48 4.09
CA LEU A 95 14.89 1.52 3.24
C LEU A 95 16.06 2.20 3.94
N SER A 96 15.82 3.35 4.58
CA SER A 96 16.88 4.08 5.29
C SER A 96 17.43 3.28 6.47
N LEU A 97 16.56 2.62 7.25
CA LEU A 97 16.96 1.76 8.36
C LEU A 97 17.73 0.53 7.88
N PHE A 98 17.25 -0.18 6.87
CA PHE A 98 17.89 -1.39 6.36
C PHE A 98 19.23 -1.09 5.68
N LEU A 99 19.32 -0.02 4.89
CA LEU A 99 20.59 0.40 4.30
C LEU A 99 21.60 0.82 5.36
N GLY A 100 21.16 1.53 6.41
CA GLY A 100 22.00 1.95 7.53
C GLY A 100 22.48 0.78 8.40
N VAL A 101 21.60 -0.17 8.73
CA VAL A 101 21.92 -1.32 9.61
C VAL A 101 22.78 -2.36 8.90
N PHE A 102 22.49 -2.66 7.62
CA PHE A 102 23.24 -3.66 6.86
C PHE A 102 24.45 -3.09 6.10
N ASN A 103 24.68 -1.78 6.19
CA ASN A 103 25.76 -1.06 5.49
C ASN A 103 25.79 -1.34 3.98
N ILE A 104 24.61 -1.60 3.39
CA ILE A 104 24.46 -1.98 1.99
C ILE A 104 24.49 -0.70 1.15
N THR A 105 25.39 -0.64 0.17
CA THR A 105 25.42 0.48 -0.78
C THR A 105 24.17 0.45 -1.68
N PRO A 106 23.55 1.60 -2.02
CA PRO A 106 22.38 1.67 -2.92
C PRO A 106 22.58 0.94 -4.26
N LYS A 107 23.83 0.84 -4.73
CA LYS A 107 24.24 0.13 -5.93
C LYS A 107 23.98 -1.38 -5.85
N ILE A 108 24.23 -1.99 -4.68
CA ILE A 108 24.00 -3.43 -4.44
C ILE A 108 22.49 -3.70 -4.37
N PHE A 109 21.73 -2.80 -3.75
CA PHE A 109 20.26 -2.89 -3.67
C PHE A 109 19.59 -2.87 -5.05
N LEU A 110 20.06 -2.02 -5.96
CA LEU A 110 19.51 -1.94 -7.32
C LEU A 110 19.91 -3.12 -8.21
N THR A 111 21.06 -3.75 -7.93
CA THR A 111 21.63 -4.82 -8.76
C THR A 111 21.15 -6.22 -8.33
N ASN A 112 20.97 -6.46 -7.02
CA ASN A 112 20.57 -7.76 -6.49
C ASN A 112 19.06 -7.87 -6.30
N ILE A 113 18.41 -8.64 -7.18
CA ILE A 113 16.95 -8.81 -7.17
C ILE A 113 16.44 -9.47 -5.88
N VAL A 114 17.24 -10.38 -5.28
CA VAL A 114 16.90 -11.10 -4.04
C VAL A 114 16.88 -10.15 -2.84
N VAL A 115 17.88 -9.28 -2.73
CA VAL A 115 17.96 -8.26 -1.66
C VAL A 115 16.81 -7.26 -1.80
N ARG A 116 16.47 -6.89 -3.04
CA ARG A 116 15.38 -5.97 -3.33
C ARG A 116 14.00 -6.54 -2.97
N ILE A 117 13.77 -7.82 -3.25
CA ILE A 117 12.52 -8.50 -2.85
C ILE A 117 12.49 -8.67 -1.32
N GLY A 118 13.56 -9.14 -0.69
CA GLY A 118 13.59 -9.37 0.75
C GLY A 118 13.28 -8.11 1.58
N ILE A 119 13.96 -7.00 1.29
CA ILE A 119 13.72 -5.72 2.00
C ILE A 119 12.33 -5.15 1.66
N GLY A 120 11.90 -5.31 0.41
CA GLY A 120 10.59 -4.87 -0.04
C GLY A 120 9.43 -5.58 0.67
N GLU A 121 9.50 -6.90 0.82
CA GLU A 121 8.50 -7.71 1.53
C GLU A 121 8.45 -7.38 3.03
N ILE A 122 9.59 -7.09 3.66
CA ILE A 122 9.64 -6.72 5.08
C ILE A 122 8.87 -5.41 5.33
N HIS A 123 9.06 -4.41 4.47
CA HIS A 123 8.31 -3.16 4.55
C HIS A 123 6.79 -3.39 4.46
N VAL A 124 6.34 -4.26 3.55
CA VAL A 124 4.92 -4.58 3.35
C VAL A 124 4.32 -5.24 4.59
N LEU A 125 5.04 -6.20 5.20
CA LEU A 125 4.61 -6.84 6.45
C LEU A 125 4.48 -5.83 7.61
N LEU A 126 5.40 -4.87 7.68
CA LEU A 126 5.39 -3.82 8.70
C LEU A 126 4.19 -2.88 8.52
N LEU A 127 3.89 -2.50 7.28
CA LEU A 127 2.72 -1.68 6.94
C LEU A 127 1.41 -2.42 7.26
N PHE A 128 1.31 -3.70 6.89
CA PHE A 128 0.14 -4.53 7.16
C PHE A 128 -0.10 -4.68 8.66
N SER A 129 0.98 -4.90 9.44
CA SER A 129 0.92 -4.96 10.90
C SER A 129 0.48 -3.63 11.52
N ALA A 130 1.01 -2.50 11.03
CA ALA A 130 0.61 -1.17 11.47
C ALA A 130 -0.87 -0.88 11.18
N ALA A 131 -1.36 -1.26 9.99
CA ALA A 131 -2.78 -1.15 9.65
C ALA A 131 -3.65 -1.97 10.61
N LEU A 132 -3.26 -3.21 10.94
CA LEU A 132 -4.01 -4.04 11.89
C LEU A 132 -4.01 -3.47 13.33
N LEU A 133 -2.90 -2.89 13.79
CA LEU A 133 -2.82 -2.23 15.09
C LEU A 133 -3.75 -1.01 15.18
N LEU A 134 -3.85 -0.23 14.10
CA LEU A 134 -4.80 0.88 13.99
C LEU A 134 -6.25 0.35 14.03
N ASN A 135 -6.53 -0.74 13.34
CA ASN A 135 -7.86 -1.37 13.38
C ASN A 135 -8.24 -1.88 14.78
N LYS A 136 -7.32 -2.55 15.49
CA LYS A 136 -7.57 -3.03 16.86
C LYS A 136 -7.85 -1.87 17.83
N SER A 137 -7.12 -0.75 17.67
CA SER A 137 -7.35 0.48 18.45
C SER A 137 -8.67 1.17 18.09
N TYR A 138 -9.14 1.02 16.85
CA TYR A 138 -10.43 1.51 16.39
C TYR A 138 -11.60 0.68 16.94
N ILE A 139 -11.55 -0.65 16.85
CA ILE A 139 -12.58 -1.55 17.38
C ILE A 139 -12.79 -1.30 18.89
N LYS A 140 -11.69 -1.11 19.64
CA LYS A 140 -11.73 -0.84 21.08
C LYS A 140 -12.34 0.53 21.48
N ARG A 141 -12.59 1.43 20.52
CA ARG A 141 -13.25 2.73 20.75
C ARG A 141 -14.75 2.71 20.40
N VAL A 142 -15.24 1.69 19.70
CA VAL A 142 -16.61 1.61 19.17
C VAL A 142 -17.47 0.59 19.94
N THR A 143 -16.86 -0.35 20.68
CA THR A 143 -17.48 -1.16 21.74
C THR A 143 -17.27 -0.53 23.10
#